data_AF-M2ZI13-F1
#
_entry.id   AF-M2ZI13-F1
#
_cell.length_a   1.000
_cell.length_b   1.000
_cell.length_c   1.000
_cell.angle_alpha   90.00
_cell.angle_beta   90.00
_cell.angle_gamma   90.00
#
_symmetry.space_group_name_H-M   'P 1'
#
loop_
_entity.id
_entity.type
_entity.pdbx_description
1 polymer ?
#
loop_
_entity_poly.entity_id
_entity_poly.type
_entity_poly.pdbx_seq_one_letter_code
_entity_poly.pdbx_strand_id
1 'polypeptide(L)'
;MLSDVHDAVMSGRTPPVPPRDVVARSWSRLQADGVSPARCEDVVLADVSELEARRARSALRSVLPELRGTLTDMASDANFIVVVADSDGVVLWREGARDVQREADVLGFVEGARWSEKSVGTNSVGTSLVEDAPVQLFSAEHYARSHYGWSCTGSPVHDPRSGEVLGVLDISGSAMSVHPATVALVQTAVRLAESMLWREHAVHLDRLRTDAAPVLARTCGPAVVVDGHGWVVAASGIGVPERLASPEADRPLLVPGLGLCVPEPLGDAWLVRRRAERAAIRLELDLGTAPRATVRGEMEWTRALSPRHAQILRVLARTRSAGIDAASLSEALFGDRDHIVAVRAEVSRLRKSLGPVLTPQPYRFADGVEVRVIR
;
A
#
# COMPACT_ATOMS: atom_id res chain seq x y z
N MET A 1 -5.18 11.84 -35.14
CA MET A 1 -4.23 10.74 -34.86
C MET A 1 -4.54 10.03 -33.55
N LEU A 2 -4.44 10.66 -32.37
CA LEU A 2 -4.80 9.98 -31.09
C LEU A 2 -6.30 9.65 -31.00
N SER A 3 -7.17 10.53 -31.48
CA SER A 3 -8.62 10.27 -31.58
C SER A 3 -8.93 9.07 -32.48
N ASP A 4 -8.18 8.89 -33.57
CA ASP A 4 -8.37 7.77 -34.50
C ASP A 4 -7.94 6.43 -33.88
N VAL A 5 -6.88 6.46 -33.05
CA VAL A 5 -6.45 5.32 -32.24
C VAL A 5 -7.52 4.96 -31.22
N HIS A 6 -8.04 5.94 -30.47
CA HIS A 6 -9.12 5.73 -29.51
C HIS A 6 -10.36 5.15 -30.19
N ASP A 7 -10.85 5.78 -31.25
CA ASP A 7 -12.03 5.35 -31.98
C ASP A 7 -11.88 3.95 -32.57
N ALA A 8 -10.70 3.59 -33.08
CA ALA A 8 -10.42 2.25 -33.54
C ALA A 8 -10.51 1.23 -32.40
N VAL A 9 -9.84 1.48 -31.27
CA VAL A 9 -9.86 0.55 -30.12
C VAL A 9 -11.26 0.41 -29.52
N MET A 10 -11.99 1.52 -29.34
CA MET A 10 -13.35 1.48 -28.78
C MET A 10 -14.37 0.82 -29.69
N SER A 11 -14.11 0.77 -31.01
CA SER A 11 -14.94 0.06 -31.99
C SER A 11 -14.47 -1.38 -32.28
N GLY A 12 -13.46 -1.88 -31.56
CA GLY A 12 -12.91 -3.22 -31.78
C GLY A 12 -12.12 -3.38 -33.09
N ARG A 13 -11.74 -2.27 -33.73
CA ARG A 13 -10.90 -2.24 -34.93
C ARG A 13 -9.43 -2.17 -34.56
N THR A 14 -8.56 -2.61 -35.47
CA THR A 14 -7.11 -2.44 -35.32
C THR A 14 -6.75 -0.96 -35.45
N PRO A 15 -6.12 -0.34 -34.45
CA PRO A 15 -5.72 1.06 -34.53
C PRO A 15 -4.56 1.25 -35.52
N PRO A 16 -4.41 2.46 -36.11
CA PRO A 16 -3.34 2.75 -37.06
C PRO A 16 -1.94 2.67 -36.42
N VAL A 17 -1.86 2.95 -35.12
CA VAL A 17 -0.65 2.83 -34.28
C VAL A 17 -1.11 2.27 -32.93
N PRO A 18 -0.35 1.36 -32.29
CA PRO A 18 -0.70 0.89 -30.96
C PRO A 18 -0.70 2.05 -29.94
N PRO A 19 -1.68 2.12 -29.03
CA PRO A 19 -1.62 3.06 -27.91
C PRO A 19 -0.41 2.74 -27.02
N ARG A 20 0.09 3.74 -26.29
CA ARG A 20 1.15 3.53 -25.29
C ARG A 20 0.73 2.48 -24.28
N ASP A 21 1.67 1.69 -23.77
CA ASP A 21 1.36 0.52 -22.92
C ASP A 21 0.49 0.86 -21.71
N VAL A 22 0.74 1.98 -21.05
CA VAL A 22 -0.06 2.44 -19.90
C VAL A 22 -1.53 2.70 -20.27
N VAL A 23 -1.74 3.32 -21.44
CA VAL A 23 -3.07 3.61 -21.99
C VAL A 23 -3.75 2.31 -22.41
N ALA A 24 -3.03 1.41 -23.08
CA ALA A 24 -3.54 0.11 -23.51
C ALA A 24 -4.00 -0.74 -22.32
N ARG A 25 -3.21 -0.82 -21.24
CA ARG A 25 -3.56 -1.54 -20.00
C ARG A 25 -4.81 -0.95 -19.36
N SER A 26 -4.85 0.38 -19.22
CA SER A 26 -5.99 1.11 -18.67
C SER A 26 -7.28 0.85 -19.45
N TRP A 27 -7.25 1.02 -20.77
CA TRP A 27 -8.41 0.80 -21.64
C TRP A 27 -8.89 -0.65 -21.59
N SER A 28 -7.97 -1.62 -21.57
CA SER A 28 -8.32 -3.03 -21.45
C SER A 28 -9.02 -3.33 -20.12
N ARG A 29 -8.57 -2.75 -18.99
CA ARG A 29 -9.25 -2.92 -17.69
C ARG A 29 -10.65 -2.32 -17.73
N LEU A 30 -10.78 -1.10 -18.26
CA LEU A 30 -12.06 -0.40 -18.33
C LEU A 30 -13.09 -1.11 -19.22
N GLN A 31 -12.65 -1.65 -20.35
CA GLN A 31 -13.50 -2.47 -21.22
C GLN A 31 -13.93 -3.77 -20.52
N ALA A 32 -13.02 -4.43 -19.78
CA ALA A 32 -13.35 -5.62 -19.00
C ALA A 32 -14.35 -5.33 -17.87
N ASP A 33 -14.27 -4.14 -17.25
CA ASP A 33 -15.19 -3.65 -16.22
C ASP A 33 -16.50 -3.08 -16.81
N GLY A 34 -16.65 -3.04 -18.14
CA GLY A 34 -17.86 -2.55 -18.82
C GLY A 34 -18.07 -1.03 -18.72
N VAL A 35 -17.02 -0.27 -18.40
CA VAL A 35 -17.08 1.20 -18.35
C VAL A 35 -17.22 1.73 -19.78
N SER A 36 -18.16 2.65 -19.99
CA SER A 36 -18.41 3.25 -21.30
C SER A 36 -17.79 4.66 -21.38
N PRO A 37 -17.04 4.99 -22.45
CA PRO A 37 -16.48 6.34 -22.65
C PRO A 37 -17.51 7.47 -22.60
N ALA A 38 -18.78 7.17 -22.90
CA ALA A 38 -19.89 8.12 -22.91
C ALA A 38 -20.61 8.25 -21.57
N ARG A 39 -20.29 7.41 -20.57
CA ARG A 39 -20.91 7.42 -19.22
C ARG A 39 -19.97 7.93 -18.13
N CYS A 40 -18.76 8.34 -18.48
CA CYS A 40 -17.78 8.88 -17.54
C CYS A 40 -18.08 10.32 -17.08
N GLU A 41 -19.25 10.86 -17.42
CA GLU A 41 -19.66 12.25 -17.11
C GLU A 41 -20.41 12.35 -15.76
N ASP A 42 -20.89 11.23 -15.20
CA ASP A 42 -21.60 11.20 -13.91
C ASP A 42 -20.60 11.13 -12.74
N VAL A 43 -19.91 12.23 -12.48
CA VAL A 43 -18.90 12.33 -11.43
C VAL A 43 -19.57 12.29 -10.04
N VAL A 44 -19.19 11.29 -9.24
CA VAL A 44 -19.67 11.16 -7.85
C VAL A 44 -18.98 12.20 -6.98
N LEU A 45 -19.77 13.07 -6.36
CA LEU A 45 -19.31 14.10 -5.42
C LEU A 45 -19.54 13.64 -3.97
N ALA A 46 -18.48 13.69 -3.17
CA ALA A 46 -18.58 13.62 -1.71
C ALA A 46 -19.30 14.88 -1.20
N ASP A 47 -20.10 14.74 -0.14
CA ASP A 47 -20.66 15.90 0.53
C ASP A 47 -19.57 16.68 1.29
N VAL A 48 -19.88 17.91 1.70
CA VAL A 48 -18.94 18.80 2.38
C VAL A 48 -18.40 18.18 3.68
N SER A 49 -19.23 17.46 4.43
CA SER A 49 -18.82 16.84 5.70
C SER A 49 -17.89 15.65 5.47
N GLU A 50 -18.15 14.86 4.42
CA GLU A 50 -17.28 13.76 4.01
C GLU A 50 -15.93 14.30 3.52
N LEU A 51 -15.92 15.36 2.70
CA LEU A 51 -14.69 16.00 2.21
C LEU A 51 -13.82 16.51 3.37
N GLU A 52 -14.40 17.23 4.33
CA GLU A 52 -13.66 17.72 5.50
C GLU A 52 -13.14 16.57 6.36
N ALA A 53 -13.92 15.50 6.53
CA ALA A 53 -13.48 14.32 7.26
C ALA A 53 -12.32 13.59 6.55
N ARG A 54 -12.33 13.53 5.21
CA ARG A 54 -11.22 12.99 4.40
C ARG A 54 -9.97 13.86 4.52
N ARG A 55 -10.11 15.19 4.42
CA ARG A 55 -9.01 16.15 4.64
C ARG A 55 -8.38 16.02 6.03
N ALA A 56 -9.21 15.85 7.06
CA ALA A 56 -8.76 15.73 8.44
C ALA A 56 -7.96 14.45 8.70
N ARG A 57 -8.33 13.33 8.05
CA ARG A 57 -7.65 12.03 8.19
C ARG A 57 -6.46 11.85 7.25
N SER A 58 -6.35 12.65 6.19
CA SER A 58 -5.29 12.49 5.20
C SER A 58 -3.92 12.87 5.77
N ALA A 59 -2.95 11.95 5.66
CA ALA A 59 -1.56 12.24 5.99
C ALA A 59 -0.95 13.32 5.08
N LEU A 60 -1.52 13.54 3.88
CA LEU A 60 -1.08 14.59 2.96
C LEU A 60 -1.32 16.01 3.54
N ARG A 61 -2.20 16.14 4.55
CA ARG A 61 -2.49 17.42 5.20
C ARG A 61 -1.23 18.14 5.72
N SER A 62 -0.24 17.41 6.23
CA SER A 62 0.97 18.04 6.78
C SER A 62 1.89 18.63 5.71
N VAL A 63 1.88 18.05 4.51
CA VAL A 63 2.73 18.47 3.38
C VAL A 63 2.03 19.40 2.40
N LEU A 64 0.70 19.48 2.44
CA LEU A 64 -0.09 20.36 1.58
C LEU A 64 0.39 21.83 1.59
N PRO A 65 0.68 22.49 2.73
CA PRO A 65 1.14 23.88 2.72
C PRO A 65 2.42 24.11 1.90
N GLU A 66 3.37 23.18 1.94
CA GLU A 66 4.62 23.28 1.19
C GLU A 66 4.41 23.03 -0.31
N LEU A 67 3.61 22.01 -0.65
CA LEU A 67 3.21 21.74 -2.03
C LEU A 67 2.49 22.93 -2.65
N ARG A 68 1.63 23.60 -1.87
CA ARG A 68 0.94 24.83 -2.25
C ARG A 68 1.94 25.95 -2.53
N GLY A 69 2.83 26.24 -1.57
CA GLY A 69 3.82 27.31 -1.74
C GLY A 69 4.71 27.10 -2.97
N THR A 70 5.08 25.85 -3.26
CA THR A 70 5.99 25.55 -4.38
C THR A 70 5.30 25.56 -5.74
N LEU A 71 4.08 25.01 -5.83
CA LEU A 71 3.42 24.75 -7.12
C LEU A 71 2.38 25.81 -7.51
N THR A 72 1.73 26.45 -6.54
CA THR A 72 0.65 27.42 -6.83
C THR A 72 1.20 28.72 -7.44
N ASP A 73 2.37 29.18 -6.97
CA ASP A 73 3.02 30.37 -7.53
C ASP A 73 3.38 30.16 -9.00
N MET A 74 3.79 28.94 -9.37
CA MET A 74 4.05 28.55 -10.77
C MET A 74 2.76 28.35 -11.57
N ALA A 75 1.69 27.87 -10.95
CA ALA A 75 0.43 27.51 -11.62
C ALA A 75 -0.29 28.73 -12.23
N SER A 76 -0.21 29.88 -11.56
CA SER A 76 -0.86 31.11 -12.02
C SER A 76 -0.24 31.64 -13.31
N ASP A 77 1.07 31.48 -13.48
CA ASP A 77 1.81 31.96 -14.65
C ASP A 77 1.82 30.96 -15.82
N ALA A 78 1.59 29.68 -15.53
CA ALA A 78 1.79 28.57 -16.49
C ALA A 78 0.49 27.89 -16.97
N ASN A 79 -0.69 28.48 -16.73
CA ASN A 79 -1.99 28.00 -17.21
C ASN A 79 -2.27 26.52 -16.90
N PHE A 80 -2.08 26.13 -15.63
CA PHE A 80 -2.48 24.82 -15.14
C PHE A 80 -3.13 24.91 -13.76
N ILE A 81 -3.77 23.81 -13.36
CA ILE A 81 -4.22 23.55 -11.99
C ILE A 81 -3.40 22.43 -11.37
N VAL A 82 -3.19 22.54 -10.08
CA VAL A 82 -2.60 21.51 -9.22
C VAL A 82 -3.74 20.90 -8.43
N VAL A 83 -3.78 19.58 -8.37
CA VAL A 83 -4.80 18.79 -7.71
C VAL A 83 -4.14 17.81 -6.76
N VAL A 84 -4.68 17.68 -5.56
CA VAL A 84 -4.32 16.61 -4.63
C VAL A 84 -5.56 15.77 -4.35
N ALA A 85 -5.46 14.47 -4.59
CA ALA A 85 -6.50 13.49 -4.31
C ALA A 85 -6.04 12.48 -3.26
N ASP A 86 -6.97 11.89 -2.51
CA ASP A 86 -6.68 10.78 -1.59
C ASP A 86 -6.49 9.44 -2.33
N SER A 87 -6.21 8.38 -1.58
CA SER A 87 -6.01 7.03 -2.11
C SER A 87 -7.26 6.39 -2.72
N ASP A 88 -8.45 6.94 -2.48
CA ASP A 88 -9.69 6.54 -3.17
C ASP A 88 -9.91 7.32 -4.48
N GLY A 89 -9.00 8.25 -4.81
CA GLY A 89 -9.11 9.15 -5.94
C GLY A 89 -10.11 10.29 -5.73
N VAL A 90 -10.45 10.63 -4.48
CA VAL A 90 -11.31 11.78 -4.17
C VAL A 90 -10.45 13.05 -4.11
N VAL A 91 -10.82 14.06 -4.89
CA VAL A 91 -10.12 15.35 -4.92
C VAL A 91 -10.26 16.05 -3.57
N LEU A 92 -9.15 16.18 -2.85
CA LEU A 92 -9.10 16.86 -1.55
C LEU A 92 -8.86 18.35 -1.70
N TRP A 93 -8.08 18.77 -2.69
CA TRP A 93 -7.70 20.16 -2.88
C TRP A 93 -7.38 20.42 -4.35
N ARG A 94 -7.73 21.63 -4.82
CA ARG A 94 -7.42 22.11 -6.17
C ARG A 94 -7.10 23.60 -6.15
N GLU A 95 -6.02 24.00 -6.82
CA GLU A 95 -5.65 25.42 -6.97
C GLU A 95 -4.89 25.67 -8.28
N GLY A 96 -4.85 26.91 -8.77
CA GLY A 96 -4.12 27.27 -9.99
C GLY A 96 -4.86 28.31 -10.84
N ALA A 97 -4.55 28.36 -12.14
CA ALA A 97 -5.09 29.35 -13.06
C ALA A 97 -6.63 29.35 -13.08
N ARG A 98 -7.25 30.52 -12.91
CA ARG A 98 -8.72 30.65 -12.76
C ARG A 98 -9.50 30.15 -13.98
N ASP A 99 -8.99 30.40 -15.18
CA ASP A 99 -9.66 29.99 -16.41
C ASP A 99 -9.65 28.47 -16.54
N VAL A 100 -8.52 27.82 -16.22
CA VAL A 100 -8.40 26.36 -16.17
C VAL A 100 -9.29 25.77 -15.08
N GLN A 101 -9.42 26.41 -13.92
CA GLN A 101 -10.37 25.97 -12.89
C GLN A 101 -11.82 25.98 -13.40
N ARG A 102 -12.24 27.00 -14.16
CA ARG A 102 -13.58 27.04 -14.76
C ARG A 102 -13.79 25.95 -15.79
N GLU A 103 -12.77 25.65 -16.61
CA GLU A 103 -12.83 24.52 -17.55
C GLU A 103 -12.94 23.18 -16.80
N ALA A 104 -12.19 23.03 -15.70
CA ALA A 104 -12.24 21.86 -14.83
C ALA A 104 -13.62 21.70 -14.16
N ASP A 105 -14.29 22.81 -13.79
CA ASP A 105 -15.64 22.77 -13.22
C ASP A 105 -16.67 22.17 -14.19
N VAL A 106 -16.53 22.44 -15.50
CA VAL A 106 -17.41 21.86 -16.54
C VAL A 106 -17.29 20.33 -16.61
N LEU A 107 -16.11 19.78 -16.28
CA LEU A 107 -15.87 18.35 -16.23
C LEU A 107 -16.28 17.70 -14.90
N GLY A 108 -16.69 18.49 -13.90
CA GLY A 108 -16.83 18.00 -12.53
C GLY A 108 -15.48 17.68 -11.86
N PHE A 109 -14.37 18.26 -12.35
CA PHE A 109 -13.06 18.13 -11.71
C PHE A 109 -12.90 19.13 -10.57
N VAL A 110 -13.69 18.92 -9.53
CA VAL A 110 -13.85 19.81 -8.38
C VAL A 110 -13.51 19.09 -7.07
N GLU A 111 -13.32 19.84 -6.00
CA GLU A 111 -13.10 19.27 -4.67
C GLU A 111 -14.28 18.40 -4.23
N GLY A 112 -13.99 17.22 -3.67
CA GLY A 112 -14.98 16.20 -3.32
C GLY A 112 -15.31 15.23 -4.46
N ALA A 113 -14.90 15.51 -5.71
CA ALA A 113 -15.13 14.61 -6.83
C ALA A 113 -14.28 13.34 -6.77
N ARG A 114 -14.89 12.18 -7.02
CA ARG A 114 -14.18 10.92 -7.20
C ARG A 114 -13.70 10.75 -8.64
N TRP A 115 -12.39 10.84 -8.83
CA TRP A 115 -11.68 10.71 -10.10
C TRP A 115 -10.95 9.36 -10.24
N SER A 116 -11.49 8.30 -9.65
CA SER A 116 -10.97 6.94 -9.82
C SER A 116 -11.05 6.50 -11.29
N GLU A 117 -10.15 5.58 -11.70
CA GLU A 117 -10.14 5.05 -13.07
C GLU A 117 -11.50 4.45 -13.43
N LYS A 118 -12.14 3.74 -12.48
CA LYS A 118 -13.46 3.13 -12.66
C LYS A 118 -14.61 4.14 -12.78
N SER A 119 -14.44 5.34 -12.21
CA SER A 119 -15.49 6.36 -12.21
C SER A 119 -15.43 7.22 -13.47
N VAL A 120 -14.24 7.70 -13.83
CA VAL A 120 -14.07 8.73 -14.88
C VAL A 120 -13.32 8.19 -16.11
N GLY A 121 -12.99 6.89 -16.09
CA GLY A 121 -12.13 6.27 -17.09
C GLY A 121 -10.66 6.67 -16.91
N THR A 122 -9.84 6.37 -17.91
CA THR A 122 -8.41 6.73 -17.96
C THR A 122 -8.23 8.23 -17.76
N ASN A 123 -7.70 8.57 -16.60
CA ASN A 123 -7.32 9.92 -16.16
C ASN A 123 -6.07 9.82 -15.27
N SER A 124 -5.33 10.91 -15.09
CA SER A 124 -4.04 10.86 -14.38
C SER A 124 -4.18 10.49 -12.89
N VAL A 125 -5.23 10.96 -12.22
CA VAL A 125 -5.50 10.66 -10.80
C VAL A 125 -5.74 9.16 -10.61
N GLY A 126 -6.80 8.63 -11.23
CA GLY A 126 -7.19 7.24 -11.08
C GLY A 126 -6.17 6.26 -11.67
N THR A 127 -5.60 6.57 -12.84
CA THR A 127 -4.67 5.64 -13.51
C THR A 127 -3.35 5.57 -12.76
N SER A 128 -2.84 6.67 -12.20
CA SER A 128 -1.60 6.63 -11.42
C SER A 128 -1.74 5.86 -10.09
N LEU A 129 -2.92 5.88 -9.47
CA LEU A 129 -3.25 5.02 -8.31
C LEU A 129 -3.22 3.53 -8.69
N VAL A 130 -3.80 3.16 -9.84
CA VAL A 130 -3.87 1.76 -10.27
C VAL A 130 -2.52 1.24 -10.76
N GLU A 131 -1.75 2.08 -11.46
CA GLU A 131 -0.42 1.73 -11.95
C GLU A 131 0.65 1.81 -10.86
N ASP A 132 0.35 2.42 -9.71
CA ASP A 132 1.29 2.71 -8.63
C ASP A 132 2.58 3.39 -9.17
N ALA A 133 2.37 4.31 -10.12
CA ALA A 133 3.44 4.93 -10.89
C ALA A 133 3.01 6.29 -11.46
N PRO A 134 3.98 7.18 -11.77
CA PRO A 134 3.71 8.42 -12.46
C PRO A 134 3.10 8.19 -13.85
N VAL A 135 1.99 8.88 -14.15
CA VAL A 135 1.24 8.76 -15.40
C VAL A 135 1.04 10.15 -16.00
N GLN A 136 1.38 10.29 -17.27
CA GLN A 136 1.06 11.45 -18.08
C GLN A 136 0.13 11.03 -19.22
N LEU A 137 -0.97 11.75 -19.40
CA LEU A 137 -1.97 11.50 -20.44
C LEU A 137 -2.18 12.76 -21.26
N PHE A 138 -2.31 12.58 -22.58
CA PHE A 138 -2.52 13.65 -23.54
C PHE A 138 -3.80 13.41 -24.33
N SER A 139 -4.70 14.40 -24.34
CA SER A 139 -5.85 14.46 -25.25
C SER A 139 -6.62 13.13 -25.30
N ALA A 140 -6.72 12.49 -26.47
CA ALA A 140 -7.49 11.26 -26.68
C ALA A 140 -6.91 9.98 -26.06
N GLU A 141 -5.86 10.08 -25.26
CA GLU A 141 -5.44 9.02 -24.35
C GLU A 141 -6.35 8.92 -23.12
N HIS A 142 -7.02 10.03 -22.77
CA HIS A 142 -8.12 9.98 -21.82
C HIS A 142 -9.24 9.12 -22.38
N TYR A 143 -9.89 8.35 -21.49
CA TYR A 143 -10.92 7.42 -21.92
C TYR A 143 -12.20 8.15 -22.37
N ALA A 144 -12.63 9.14 -21.59
CA ALA A 144 -13.80 9.96 -21.93
C ALA A 144 -13.43 11.05 -22.94
N ARG A 145 -14.30 11.25 -23.93
CA ARG A 145 -14.10 12.26 -24.99
C ARG A 145 -14.12 13.69 -24.46
N SER A 146 -14.86 13.94 -23.38
CA SER A 146 -14.91 15.24 -22.68
C SER A 146 -13.52 15.72 -22.23
N HIS A 147 -12.58 14.81 -21.98
CA HIS A 147 -11.23 15.14 -21.51
C HIS A 147 -10.21 15.41 -22.63
N TYR A 148 -10.60 15.35 -23.91
CA TYR A 148 -9.62 15.45 -25.01
C TYR A 148 -8.92 16.81 -25.12
N GLY A 149 -9.49 17.86 -24.52
CA GLY A 149 -8.85 19.18 -24.40
C GLY A 149 -7.73 19.24 -23.37
N TRP A 150 -7.55 18.19 -22.55
CA TRP A 150 -6.69 18.20 -21.39
C TRP A 150 -5.41 17.39 -21.59
N SER A 151 -4.37 17.83 -20.89
CA SER A 151 -3.20 17.03 -20.61
C SER A 151 -2.94 17.05 -19.11
N CYS A 152 -2.77 15.86 -18.56
CA CYS A 152 -2.76 15.64 -17.12
C CYS A 152 -1.53 14.80 -16.75
N THR A 153 -0.89 15.15 -15.64
CA THR A 153 0.30 14.47 -15.13
C THR A 153 0.12 14.20 -13.65
N GLY A 154 -0.10 12.95 -13.30
CA GLY A 154 -0.32 12.49 -11.94
C GLY A 154 0.84 11.62 -11.44
N SER A 155 1.17 11.76 -10.17
CA SER A 155 2.11 10.86 -9.49
C SER A 155 1.57 10.47 -8.11
N PRO A 156 1.58 9.18 -7.76
CA PRO A 156 1.19 8.76 -6.43
C PRO A 156 2.19 9.30 -5.39
N VAL A 157 1.68 9.66 -4.22
CA VAL A 157 2.47 10.03 -3.04
C VAL A 157 2.38 8.87 -2.06
N HIS A 158 3.53 8.36 -1.61
CA HIS A 158 3.58 7.23 -0.70
C HIS A 158 3.86 7.67 0.73
N ASP A 159 3.40 6.86 1.66
CA ASP A 159 3.86 6.93 3.03
C ASP A 159 5.27 6.32 3.11
N PRO A 160 6.32 7.08 3.44
CA PRO A 160 7.67 6.53 3.54
C PRO A 160 7.81 5.51 4.70
N ARG A 161 6.85 5.47 5.64
CA ARG A 161 6.85 4.55 6.79
C ARG A 161 6.29 3.17 6.43
N SER A 162 5.21 3.14 5.64
CA SER A 162 4.50 1.89 5.29
C SER A 162 4.72 1.44 3.84
N GLY A 163 5.06 2.37 2.95
CA GLY A 163 5.10 2.18 1.49
C GLY A 163 3.73 2.25 0.82
N GLU A 164 2.66 2.53 1.58
CA GLU A 164 1.30 2.61 1.02
C GLU A 164 1.07 3.93 0.29
N VAL A 165 0.23 3.90 -0.75
CA VAL A 165 -0.18 5.11 -1.46
C VAL A 165 -1.13 5.91 -0.58
N LEU A 166 -0.75 7.16 -0.28
CA LEU A 166 -1.55 8.12 0.48
C LEU A 166 -2.54 8.89 -0.41
N GLY A 167 -2.23 9.01 -1.70
CA GLY A 167 -3.01 9.75 -2.67
C GLY A 167 -2.18 10.12 -3.90
N VAL A 168 -2.62 11.13 -4.64
CA VAL A 168 -1.99 11.58 -5.89
C VAL A 168 -1.80 13.08 -5.87
N LEU A 169 -0.63 13.52 -6.36
CA LEU A 169 -0.41 14.87 -6.83
C LEU A 169 -0.57 14.90 -8.35
N ASP A 170 -1.47 15.74 -8.85
CA ASP A 170 -1.75 15.90 -10.26
C ASP A 170 -1.56 17.36 -10.71
N ILE A 171 -1.04 17.54 -11.92
CA ILE A 171 -1.06 18.81 -12.64
C ILE A 171 -1.85 18.61 -13.94
N SER A 172 -2.89 19.42 -14.11
CA SER A 172 -3.79 19.38 -15.25
C SER A 172 -3.87 20.74 -15.92
N GLY A 173 -3.82 20.74 -17.26
CA GLY A 173 -3.95 21.96 -18.05
C GLY A 173 -4.31 21.65 -19.50
N SER A 174 -4.23 22.66 -20.36
CA SER A 174 -4.54 22.48 -21.77
C SER A 174 -3.57 21.51 -22.44
N ALA A 175 -4.10 20.62 -23.29
CA ALA A 175 -3.28 19.73 -24.11
C ALA A 175 -2.28 20.48 -25.02
N MET A 176 -2.52 21.77 -25.27
CA MET A 176 -1.69 22.63 -26.11
C MET A 176 -0.55 23.33 -25.35
N SER A 177 -0.56 23.34 -24.02
CA SER A 177 0.37 24.12 -23.18
C SER A 177 1.29 23.29 -22.30
N VAL A 178 1.20 21.96 -22.33
CA VAL A 178 1.99 21.11 -21.43
C VAL A 178 3.46 21.05 -21.84
N HIS A 179 4.31 21.45 -20.90
CA HIS A 179 5.76 21.45 -21.05
C HIS A 179 6.33 20.07 -20.68
N PRO A 180 7.35 19.56 -21.39
CA PRO A 180 7.99 18.27 -21.06
C PRO A 180 8.50 18.16 -19.62
N ALA A 181 8.82 19.30 -18.99
CA ALA A 181 9.28 19.35 -17.60
C ALA A 181 8.17 19.09 -16.56
N THR A 182 6.88 19.07 -16.93
CA THR A 182 5.78 18.87 -15.98
C THR A 182 5.88 17.53 -15.24
N VAL A 183 6.31 16.45 -15.92
CA VAL A 183 6.53 15.15 -15.26
C VAL A 183 7.61 15.24 -14.20
N ALA A 184 8.75 15.84 -14.53
CA ALA A 184 9.85 16.01 -13.59
C ALA A 184 9.44 16.92 -12.41
N LEU A 185 8.64 17.96 -12.66
CA LEU A 185 8.11 18.85 -11.63
C LEU A 185 7.22 18.07 -10.64
N VAL A 186 6.21 17.35 -11.14
CA VAL A 186 5.30 16.55 -10.31
C VAL A 186 6.07 15.51 -9.50
N GLN A 187 6.97 14.76 -10.15
CA GLN A 187 7.79 13.77 -9.45
C GLN A 187 8.71 14.39 -8.37
N THR A 188 9.26 15.57 -8.64
CA THR A 188 10.11 16.28 -7.66
C THR A 188 9.29 16.76 -6.47
N ALA A 189 8.10 17.30 -6.71
CA ALA A 189 7.19 17.73 -5.66
C ALA A 189 6.71 16.54 -4.80
N VAL A 190 6.40 15.39 -5.42
CA VAL A 190 6.10 14.15 -4.68
C VAL A 190 7.29 13.72 -3.81
N ARG A 191 8.51 13.68 -4.35
CA ARG A 191 9.70 13.32 -3.56
C ARG A 191 9.95 14.28 -2.40
N LEU A 192 9.67 15.58 -2.57
CA LEU A 192 9.73 16.56 -1.50
C LEU A 192 8.71 16.24 -0.40
N ALA A 193 7.45 16.00 -0.77
CA ALA A 193 6.39 15.61 0.16
C ALA A 193 6.75 14.33 0.94
N GLU A 194 7.19 13.28 0.26
CA GLU A 194 7.62 12.03 0.90
C GLU A 194 8.81 12.26 1.86
N SER A 195 9.76 13.11 1.48
CA SER A 195 10.91 13.47 2.34
C SER A 195 10.49 14.24 3.58
N MET A 196 9.47 15.11 3.47
CA MET A 196 8.90 15.82 4.62
C MET A 196 8.19 14.87 5.58
N LEU A 197 7.35 13.97 5.06
CA LEU A 197 6.69 12.93 5.87
C LEU A 197 7.72 12.05 6.59
N TRP A 198 8.81 11.69 5.91
CA TRP A 198 9.90 10.94 6.51
C TRP A 198 10.59 11.72 7.63
N ARG A 199 10.81 13.04 7.44
CA ARG A 199 11.39 13.90 8.47
C ARG A 199 10.48 14.02 9.69
N GLU A 200 9.18 14.20 9.48
CA GLU A 200 8.17 14.23 10.56
C GLU A 200 8.20 12.94 11.37
N HIS A 201 8.27 11.80 10.68
CA HIS A 201 8.39 10.49 11.31
C HIS A 201 9.70 10.34 12.10
N ALA A 202 10.83 10.77 11.55
CA ALA A 202 12.12 10.68 12.24
C ALA A 202 12.13 11.49 13.55
N VAL A 203 11.53 12.68 13.53
CA VAL A 203 11.33 13.51 14.74
C VAL A 203 10.40 12.82 15.74
N HIS A 204 9.34 12.17 15.26
CA HIS A 204 8.44 11.39 16.12
C HIS A 204 9.17 10.21 16.79
N LEU A 205 9.97 9.43 16.05
CA LEU A 205 10.76 8.33 16.61
C LEU A 205 11.76 8.81 17.66
N ASP A 206 12.39 9.97 17.48
CA ASP A 206 13.33 10.53 18.46
C ASP A 206 12.64 10.90 19.80
N ARG A 207 11.42 11.44 19.72
CA ARG A 207 10.58 11.66 20.92
C ARG A 207 10.24 10.35 21.60
N LEU A 208 9.77 9.35 20.84
CA LEU A 208 9.47 8.03 21.38
C LEU A 208 10.68 7.37 22.04
N ARG A 209 11.89 7.57 21.51
CA ARG A 209 13.14 7.06 22.12
C ARG A 209 13.37 7.65 23.50
N THR A 210 13.15 8.95 23.63
CA THR A 210 13.29 9.67 24.91
C THR A 210 12.29 9.13 25.93
N ASP A 211 11.03 8.93 25.52
CA ASP A 211 9.95 8.45 26.40
C ASP A 211 10.12 6.96 26.77
N ALA A 212 10.66 6.15 25.85
CA ALA A 212 10.86 4.71 26.05
C ALA A 212 12.06 4.38 26.94
N ALA A 213 13.07 5.24 27.02
CA ALA A 213 14.33 4.95 27.72
C ALA A 213 14.14 4.55 29.20
N PRO A 214 13.33 5.25 30.03
CA PRO A 214 13.08 4.84 31.41
C PRO A 214 12.34 3.50 31.52
N VAL A 215 11.47 3.18 30.56
CA VAL A 215 10.70 1.93 30.54
C VAL A 215 11.63 0.75 30.25
N LEU A 216 12.49 0.87 29.24
CA LEU A 216 13.48 -0.15 28.90
C LEU A 216 14.49 -0.35 30.02
N ALA A 217 14.96 0.72 30.67
CA ALA A 217 15.89 0.63 31.80
C ALA A 217 15.33 -0.16 32.99
N ARG A 218 14.01 -0.13 33.21
CA ARG A 218 13.32 -0.89 34.27
C ARG A 218 12.87 -2.29 33.83
N THR A 219 12.96 -2.60 32.54
CA THR A 219 12.48 -3.89 32.01
C THR A 219 13.54 -4.96 32.22
N CYS A 220 13.18 -6.04 32.91
CA CYS A 220 14.05 -7.20 33.07
C CYS A 220 14.00 -8.08 31.82
N GLY A 221 15.19 -8.42 31.28
CA GLY A 221 15.32 -9.28 30.10
C GLY A 221 15.17 -8.53 28.77
N PRO A 222 15.25 -9.24 27.63
CA PRO A 222 15.24 -8.60 26.33
C PRO A 222 13.88 -8.00 25.98
N ALA A 223 13.89 -6.76 25.49
CA ALA A 223 12.70 -6.01 25.13
C ALA A 223 12.99 -5.05 23.98
N VAL A 224 11.94 -4.72 23.22
CA VAL A 224 11.98 -3.83 22.06
C VAL A 224 10.83 -2.85 22.18
N VAL A 225 11.03 -1.60 21.82
CA VAL A 225 9.95 -0.63 21.64
C VAL A 225 9.84 -0.30 20.17
N VAL A 226 8.63 -0.33 19.63
CA VAL A 226 8.32 0.02 18.25
C VAL A 226 7.22 1.08 18.17
N ASP A 227 7.17 1.84 17.09
CA ASP A 227 6.04 2.72 16.80
C ASP A 227 4.84 1.93 16.22
N GLY A 228 3.74 2.62 15.91
CA GLY A 228 2.56 2.02 15.29
C GLY A 228 2.78 1.42 13.89
N HIS A 229 3.86 1.80 13.19
CA HIS A 229 4.21 1.27 11.86
C HIS A 229 5.27 0.15 11.92
N GLY A 230 5.69 -0.24 13.12
CA GLY A 230 6.65 -1.31 13.38
C GLY A 230 8.12 -0.87 13.35
N TRP A 231 8.43 0.42 13.23
CA TRP A 231 9.79 0.94 13.29
C TRP A 231 10.36 0.81 14.68
N VAL A 232 11.57 0.27 14.79
CA VAL A 232 12.24 0.09 16.07
C VAL A 232 12.68 1.45 16.62
N VAL A 233 12.04 1.82 17.72
CA VAL A 233 12.38 2.99 18.52
C VAL A 233 13.67 2.70 19.28
N ALA A 234 13.67 1.63 20.08
CA ALA A 234 14.83 1.20 20.87
C ALA A 234 14.73 -0.28 21.22
N ALA A 235 15.87 -0.91 21.55
CA ALA A 235 15.93 -2.29 22.01
C ALA A 235 16.94 -2.45 23.15
N SER A 236 16.68 -3.38 24.05
CA SER A 236 17.56 -3.74 25.16
C SER A 236 17.75 -5.25 25.20
N GLY A 237 19.00 -5.71 25.34
CA GLY A 237 19.33 -7.12 25.49
C GLY A 237 19.12 -8.00 24.25
N ILE A 238 18.83 -7.42 23.08
CA ILE A 238 18.66 -8.14 21.81
C ILE A 238 19.02 -7.27 20.60
N GLY A 239 19.59 -7.89 19.56
CA GLY A 239 19.72 -7.28 18.24
C GLY A 239 18.46 -7.52 17.41
N VAL A 240 17.84 -6.45 16.93
CA VAL A 240 16.64 -6.49 16.08
C VAL A 240 16.87 -5.72 14.79
N PRO A 241 16.16 -6.06 13.70
CA PRO A 241 16.17 -5.24 12.49
C PRO A 241 15.60 -3.85 12.77
N GLU A 242 15.80 -2.92 11.82
CA GLU A 242 15.27 -1.56 11.90
C GLU A 242 13.73 -1.52 11.96
N ARG A 243 13.08 -2.53 11.38
CA ARG A 243 11.61 -2.63 11.31
C ARG A 243 11.12 -4.05 11.62
N LEU A 244 10.09 -4.12 12.46
CA LEU A 244 9.27 -5.29 12.74
C LEU A 244 7.91 -5.15 12.04
N ALA A 245 7.08 -6.19 12.07
CA ALA A 245 5.71 -6.03 11.57
C ALA A 245 4.94 -5.06 12.47
N SER A 246 4.02 -4.28 11.89
CA SER A 246 3.24 -3.29 12.62
C SER A 246 2.51 -3.96 13.80
N PRO A 247 2.65 -3.41 15.02
CA PRO A 247 1.97 -3.94 16.20
C PRO A 247 0.46 -3.67 16.13
N GLU A 248 -0.31 -4.60 16.65
CA GLU A 248 -1.76 -4.45 16.90
C GLU A 248 -2.03 -4.95 18.31
N ALA A 249 -2.97 -4.30 19.02
CA ALA A 249 -3.39 -4.76 20.35
C ALA A 249 -3.79 -6.24 20.31
N ASP A 250 -3.35 -7.01 21.31
CA ASP A 250 -3.66 -8.42 21.50
C ASP A 250 -3.15 -9.36 20.37
N ARG A 251 -2.56 -8.84 19.29
CA ARG A 251 -2.05 -9.68 18.19
C ARG A 251 -0.58 -10.02 18.43
N PRO A 252 -0.22 -11.32 18.52
CA PRO A 252 1.18 -11.70 18.66
C PRO A 252 2.02 -11.20 17.49
N LEU A 253 3.28 -10.83 17.77
CA LEU A 253 4.30 -10.39 16.85
C LEU A 253 5.51 -11.32 16.95
N LEU A 254 6.05 -11.76 15.81
CA LEU A 254 7.31 -12.51 15.80
C LEU A 254 8.47 -11.51 15.85
N VAL A 255 9.25 -11.57 16.92
CA VAL A 255 10.47 -10.78 17.05
C VAL A 255 11.68 -11.70 16.84
N PRO A 256 12.55 -11.42 15.84
CA PRO A 256 13.79 -12.17 15.64
C PRO A 256 14.60 -12.25 16.94
N GLY A 257 14.96 -13.46 17.35
CA GLY A 257 15.72 -13.76 18.58
C GLY A 257 14.92 -13.72 19.90
N LEU A 258 13.71 -13.17 19.90
CA LEU A 258 12.81 -13.13 21.07
C LEU A 258 11.65 -14.16 20.97
N GLY A 259 11.28 -14.56 19.75
CA GLY A 259 10.16 -15.46 19.49
C GLY A 259 8.83 -14.69 19.39
N LEU A 260 7.72 -15.37 19.70
CA LEU A 260 6.41 -14.73 19.74
C LEU A 260 6.26 -13.86 20.99
N CYS A 261 5.91 -12.59 20.79
CA CYS A 261 5.65 -11.60 21.82
C CYS A 261 4.27 -10.99 21.61
N VAL A 262 3.61 -10.55 22.67
CA VAL A 262 2.39 -9.74 22.55
C VAL A 262 2.80 -8.28 22.78
N PRO A 263 2.52 -7.37 21.84
CA PRO A 263 2.85 -5.95 22.00
C PRO A 263 1.93 -5.32 23.06
N GLU A 264 2.53 -4.61 24.02
CA GLU A 264 1.86 -3.87 25.09
C GLU A 264 1.84 -2.37 24.72
N PRO A 265 0.70 -1.67 24.80
CA PRO A 265 0.64 -0.25 24.46
C PRO A 265 1.47 0.59 25.43
N LEU A 266 2.24 1.54 24.89
CA LEU A 266 3.11 2.46 25.62
C LEU A 266 3.01 3.87 25.02
N GLY A 267 1.97 4.61 25.42
CA GLY A 267 1.68 5.92 24.83
C GLY A 267 1.43 5.78 23.32
N ASP A 268 2.22 6.49 22.51
CA ASP A 268 2.20 6.42 21.04
C ASP A 268 3.10 5.30 20.48
N ALA A 269 3.69 4.46 21.34
CA ALA A 269 4.55 3.33 20.99
C ALA A 269 4.04 2.01 21.57
N TRP A 270 4.78 0.93 21.33
CA TRP A 270 4.47 -0.42 21.79
C TRP A 270 5.71 -1.07 22.40
N LEU A 271 5.58 -1.58 23.62
CA LEU A 271 6.58 -2.42 24.26
C LEU A 271 6.37 -3.88 23.85
N VAL A 272 7.41 -4.49 23.29
CA VAL A 272 7.41 -5.88 22.82
C VAL A 272 8.47 -6.65 23.60
N ARG A 273 8.02 -7.62 24.38
CA ARG A 273 8.88 -8.49 25.19
C ARG A 273 8.26 -9.87 25.31
N ARG A 274 9.07 -10.86 25.70
CA ARG A 274 8.56 -12.20 26.00
C ARG A 274 7.91 -12.19 27.38
N ARG A 275 6.62 -12.54 27.46
CA ARG A 275 5.92 -12.68 28.75
C ARG A 275 6.47 -13.89 29.50
N ALA A 276 6.81 -13.71 30.77
CA ALA A 276 7.62 -14.64 31.54
C ALA A 276 6.94 -15.99 31.87
N GLU A 277 5.63 -16.17 31.67
CA GLU A 277 4.95 -17.41 32.05
C GLU A 277 3.86 -17.85 31.04
N ARG A 278 4.11 -18.99 30.39
CA ARG A 278 3.14 -20.04 29.99
C ARG A 278 1.93 -19.76 29.08
N ALA A 279 1.81 -18.63 28.39
CA ALA A 279 0.94 -18.60 27.21
C ALA A 279 1.69 -19.16 25.98
N ALA A 280 2.01 -20.46 25.98
CA ALA A 280 2.51 -21.11 24.77
C ALA A 280 1.41 -21.01 23.70
N ILE A 281 1.70 -20.34 22.58
CA ILE A 281 0.76 -20.27 21.48
C ILE A 281 0.66 -21.68 20.90
N ARG A 282 -0.49 -22.34 21.08
CA ARG A 282 -0.72 -23.68 20.56
C ARG A 282 -1.26 -23.59 19.14
N LEU A 283 -0.60 -24.25 18.21
CA LEU A 283 -1.06 -24.39 16.84
C LEU A 283 -1.55 -25.82 16.63
N GLU A 284 -2.88 -25.98 16.56
CA GLU A 284 -3.52 -27.23 16.21
C GLU A 284 -3.72 -27.30 14.69
N LEU A 285 -3.16 -28.34 14.07
CA LEU A 285 -3.22 -28.57 12.64
C LEU A 285 -4.08 -29.79 12.37
N ASP A 286 -5.33 -29.59 11.96
CA ASP A 286 -6.15 -30.64 11.37
C ASP A 286 -5.86 -30.65 9.87
N LEU A 287 -5.08 -31.65 9.45
CA LEU A 287 -4.62 -31.78 8.07
C LEU A 287 -5.37 -32.93 7.39
N GLY A 288 -6.63 -33.18 7.75
CA GLY A 288 -7.50 -34.18 7.13
C GLY A 288 -8.02 -33.78 5.74
N THR A 289 -9.26 -34.18 5.43
CA THR A 289 -9.92 -33.89 4.14
C THR A 289 -10.31 -32.41 3.98
N ALA A 290 -10.62 -31.72 5.08
CA ALA A 290 -10.90 -30.28 5.12
C ALA A 290 -9.87 -29.57 6.02
N PRO A 291 -8.66 -29.31 5.49
CA PRO A 291 -7.54 -28.91 6.33
C PRO A 291 -7.76 -27.52 6.94
N ARG A 292 -7.50 -27.41 8.24
CA ARG A 292 -7.64 -26.18 9.02
C ARG A 292 -6.51 -26.05 10.03
N ALA A 293 -6.16 -24.81 10.34
CA ALA A 293 -5.21 -24.46 11.39
C ALA A 293 -5.92 -23.61 12.44
N THR A 294 -5.83 -24.05 13.69
CA THR A 294 -6.37 -23.35 14.86
C THR A 294 -5.21 -22.85 15.71
N VAL A 295 -5.13 -21.55 15.93
CA VAL A 295 -4.15 -20.95 16.83
C VAL A 295 -4.86 -20.58 18.13
N ARG A 296 -4.34 -21.09 19.24
CA ARG A 296 -4.84 -20.89 20.60
C ARG A 296 -3.77 -20.21 21.45
N GLY A 297 -4.09 -19.04 21.98
CA GLY A 297 -3.28 -18.29 22.95
C GLY A 297 -4.20 -17.53 23.89
N GLU A 298 -3.98 -16.22 24.06
CA GLU A 298 -5.00 -15.33 24.67
C GLU A 298 -6.23 -15.15 23.78
N MET A 299 -6.08 -15.35 22.46
CA MET A 299 -7.18 -15.45 21.50
C MET A 299 -7.15 -16.81 20.79
N GLU A 300 -8.33 -17.30 20.41
CA GLU A 300 -8.51 -18.50 19.60
C GLU A 300 -9.11 -18.12 18.24
N TRP A 301 -8.43 -18.52 17.17
CA TRP A 301 -8.96 -18.36 15.82
C TRP A 301 -8.62 -19.57 14.95
N THR A 302 -9.47 -19.82 13.96
CA THR A 302 -9.31 -20.95 13.01
C THR A 302 -9.30 -20.43 11.58
N ARG A 303 -8.40 -20.96 10.74
CA ARG A 303 -8.33 -20.67 9.31
C ARG A 303 -8.41 -21.95 8.49
N ALA A 304 -9.23 -21.94 7.44
CA ALA A 304 -9.20 -22.98 6.41
C ALA A 304 -7.88 -22.88 5.63
N LEU A 305 -7.30 -24.03 5.29
CA LEU A 305 -6.04 -24.12 4.56
C LEU A 305 -6.30 -24.57 3.12
N SER A 306 -5.52 -24.07 2.18
CA SER A 306 -5.46 -24.67 0.85
C SER A 306 -4.77 -26.05 0.93
N PRO A 307 -5.00 -26.96 -0.03
CA PRO A 307 -4.28 -28.23 -0.09
C PRO A 307 -2.75 -28.03 -0.08
N ARG A 308 -2.25 -26.99 -0.75
CA ARG A 308 -0.83 -26.65 -0.80
C ARG A 308 -0.30 -26.18 0.56
N HIS A 309 -1.04 -25.29 1.24
CA HIS A 309 -0.70 -24.85 2.59
C HIS A 309 -0.66 -26.02 3.59
N ALA A 310 -1.61 -26.96 3.49
CA ALA A 310 -1.64 -28.15 4.32
C ALA A 310 -0.40 -29.04 4.09
N GLN A 311 0.02 -29.24 2.84
CA GLN A 311 1.24 -29.97 2.51
C GLN A 311 2.49 -29.29 3.08
N ILE A 312 2.62 -27.95 2.94
CA ILE A 312 3.73 -27.18 3.51
C ILE A 312 3.80 -27.41 5.03
N LEU A 313 2.68 -27.23 5.74
CA LEU A 313 2.63 -27.41 7.20
C LEU A 313 2.95 -28.85 7.63
N ARG A 314 2.59 -29.87 6.85
CA ARG A 314 3.00 -31.27 7.11
C ARG A 314 4.51 -31.44 7.03
N VAL A 315 5.17 -30.82 6.03
CA VAL A 315 6.63 -30.87 5.91
C VAL A 315 7.26 -30.17 7.12
N LEU A 316 6.82 -28.96 7.46
CA LEU A 316 7.34 -28.20 8.60
C LEU A 316 7.16 -28.95 9.94
N ALA A 317 6.02 -29.63 10.14
CA ALA A 317 5.76 -30.42 11.35
C ALA A 317 6.70 -31.62 11.50
N ARG A 318 7.26 -32.14 10.39
CA ARG A 318 8.28 -33.21 10.41
C ARG A 318 9.68 -32.66 10.69
N THR A 319 10.02 -31.49 10.15
CA THR A 319 11.35 -30.87 10.28
C THR A 319 11.57 -30.18 11.63
N ARG A 320 10.49 -29.85 12.37
CA ARG A 320 10.52 -29.22 13.71
C ARG A 320 11.41 -27.97 13.75
N SER A 321 12.28 -27.82 14.76
CA SER A 321 13.02 -26.59 15.08
C SER A 321 14.20 -26.30 14.15
N ALA A 322 14.71 -27.29 13.39
CA ALA A 322 15.82 -27.07 12.45
C ALA A 322 15.43 -26.12 11.31
N GLY A 323 14.17 -26.17 10.89
CA GLY A 323 13.66 -25.46 9.73
C GLY A 323 14.15 -26.01 8.39
N ILE A 324 13.57 -25.51 7.31
CA ILE A 324 13.85 -25.94 5.94
C ILE A 324 14.01 -24.73 5.03
N ASP A 325 14.94 -24.76 4.08
CA ASP A 325 15.07 -23.70 3.08
C ASP A 325 14.10 -23.91 1.91
N ALA A 326 14.02 -22.91 1.01
CA ALA A 326 13.08 -22.96 -0.10
C ALA A 326 13.38 -24.08 -1.11
N ALA A 327 14.65 -24.41 -1.32
CA ALA A 327 15.07 -25.45 -2.26
C ALA A 327 14.69 -26.85 -1.73
N SER A 328 14.98 -27.13 -0.46
CA SER A 328 14.63 -28.41 0.18
C SER A 328 13.12 -28.55 0.37
N LEU A 329 12.41 -27.45 0.60
CA LEU A 329 10.95 -27.46 0.65
C LEU A 329 10.32 -27.70 -0.73
N SER A 330 10.92 -27.17 -1.80
CA SER A 330 10.53 -27.51 -3.18
C SER A 330 10.69 -29.00 -3.43
N GLU A 331 11.84 -29.56 -3.07
CA GLU A 331 12.15 -30.98 -3.26
C GLU A 331 11.17 -31.88 -2.49
N ALA A 332 10.80 -31.49 -1.27
CA ALA A 332 9.82 -32.23 -0.47
C ALA A 332 8.37 -32.16 -0.99
N LEU A 333 8.00 -31.10 -1.74
CA LEU A 333 6.63 -30.85 -2.20
C LEU A 333 6.38 -31.26 -3.66
N PHE A 334 7.40 -31.12 -4.51
CA PHE A 334 7.33 -31.32 -5.95
C PHE A 334 8.25 -32.44 -6.45
N GLY A 335 9.25 -32.84 -5.66
CA GLY A 335 10.26 -33.82 -6.05
C GLY A 335 11.51 -33.21 -6.70
N ASP A 336 11.55 -31.89 -6.89
CA ASP A 336 12.66 -31.16 -7.52
C ASP A 336 12.89 -29.78 -6.86
N ARG A 337 13.96 -29.07 -7.26
CA ARG A 337 14.33 -27.74 -6.74
C ARG A 337 13.92 -26.58 -7.63
N ASP A 338 13.12 -26.81 -8.68
CA ASP A 338 12.84 -25.80 -9.70
C ASP A 338 11.69 -24.87 -9.30
N HIS A 339 10.93 -25.22 -8.26
CA HIS A 339 9.74 -24.50 -7.82
C HIS A 339 9.98 -23.51 -6.66
N ILE A 340 11.21 -23.01 -6.48
CA ILE A 340 11.59 -22.11 -5.36
C ILE A 340 10.72 -20.85 -5.31
N VAL A 341 10.43 -20.22 -6.46
CA VAL A 341 9.62 -18.99 -6.51
C VAL A 341 8.19 -19.26 -6.06
N ALA A 342 7.59 -20.37 -6.51
CA ALA A 342 6.25 -20.79 -6.11
C ALA A 342 6.19 -21.13 -4.61
N VAL A 343 7.20 -21.83 -4.08
CA VAL A 343 7.31 -22.13 -2.65
C VAL A 343 7.39 -20.85 -1.82
N ARG A 344 8.25 -19.91 -2.20
CA ARG A 344 8.37 -18.60 -1.52
C ARG A 344 7.03 -17.85 -1.51
N ALA A 345 6.32 -17.86 -2.64
CA ALA A 345 5.01 -17.21 -2.76
C ALA A 345 3.96 -17.86 -1.85
N GLU A 346 3.86 -19.19 -1.83
CA GLU A 346 2.92 -19.93 -0.99
C GLU A 346 3.22 -19.76 0.50
N VAL A 347 4.49 -19.82 0.91
CA VAL A 347 4.86 -19.58 2.32
C VAL A 347 4.56 -18.13 2.73
N SER A 348 4.75 -17.16 1.83
CA SER A 348 4.38 -15.77 2.08
C SER A 348 2.87 -15.62 2.31
N ARG A 349 2.02 -16.23 1.48
CA ARG A 349 0.56 -16.25 1.67
C ARG A 349 0.17 -16.96 2.97
N LEU A 350 0.80 -18.08 3.28
CA LEU A 350 0.56 -18.83 4.50
C LEU A 350 0.89 -18.00 5.75
N ARG A 351 1.99 -17.25 5.73
CA ARG A 351 2.36 -16.31 6.81
C ARG A 351 1.36 -15.16 6.95
N LYS A 352 0.82 -14.63 5.85
CA LYS A 352 -0.26 -13.65 5.92
C LYS A 352 -1.53 -14.23 6.57
N SER A 353 -1.82 -15.51 6.32
CA SER A 353 -3.01 -16.19 6.85
C SER A 353 -2.87 -16.64 8.31
N LEU A 354 -1.74 -17.23 8.68
CA LEU A 354 -1.50 -17.78 10.02
C LEU A 354 -0.76 -16.82 10.96
N GLY A 355 -0.34 -15.67 10.44
CA GLY A 355 0.39 -14.67 11.20
C GLY A 355 1.81 -15.13 11.57
N PRO A 356 2.35 -14.67 12.72
CA PRO A 356 3.76 -14.82 13.07
C PRO A 356 4.14 -16.21 13.61
N VAL A 357 3.25 -17.21 13.52
CA VAL A 357 3.54 -18.58 13.96
C VAL A 357 4.57 -19.31 13.08
N LEU A 358 4.92 -18.73 11.93
CA LEU A 358 5.93 -19.23 10.99
C LEU A 358 7.04 -18.19 10.77
N THR A 359 8.28 -18.66 10.80
CA THR A 359 9.47 -17.85 10.53
C THR A 359 9.67 -17.64 9.01
N PRO A 360 10.23 -16.50 8.59
CA PRO A 360 10.46 -16.20 7.17
C PRO A 360 11.62 -16.98 6.55
N GLN A 361 12.70 -17.26 7.30
CA GLN A 361 13.82 -18.10 6.85
C GLN A 361 14.71 -18.48 8.06
N PRO A 362 15.19 -19.74 8.17
CA PRO A 362 14.65 -20.91 7.50
C PRO A 362 13.16 -21.09 7.86
N TYR A 363 12.38 -21.75 7.00
CA TYR A 363 10.95 -21.97 7.26
C TYR A 363 10.80 -22.97 8.40
N ARG A 364 10.23 -22.52 9.53
CA ARG A 364 9.87 -23.34 10.69
C ARG A 364 8.75 -22.68 11.48
N PHE A 365 8.21 -23.40 12.46
CA PHE A 365 7.37 -22.80 13.48
C PHE A 365 8.19 -21.87 14.38
N ALA A 366 7.60 -20.75 14.75
CA ALA A 366 8.25 -19.76 15.60
C ALA A 366 8.54 -20.32 16.99
N ASP A 367 9.62 -19.83 17.61
CA ASP A 367 9.97 -20.18 18.98
C ASP A 367 8.85 -19.70 19.93
N GLY A 368 8.37 -20.62 20.77
CA GLY A 368 7.19 -20.40 21.63
C GLY A 368 5.86 -20.93 21.07
N VAL A 369 5.85 -21.53 19.87
CA VAL A 369 4.68 -22.24 19.32
C VAL A 369 4.70 -23.73 19.68
N GLU A 370 3.67 -24.20 20.37
CA GLU A 370 3.42 -25.63 20.59
C GLU A 370 2.57 -26.18 19.44
N VAL A 371 3.16 -26.99 18.56
CA VAL A 371 2.45 -27.54 17.39
C VAL A 371 1.89 -28.93 17.68
N ARG A 372 0.58 -29.10 17.46
CA ARG A 372 -0.11 -30.39 17.55
C ARG A 372 -0.79 -30.72 16.23
N VAL A 373 -0.36 -31.80 15.57
CA VAL A 373 -1.03 -32.30 14.37
C VAL A 373 -2.12 -33.27 14.77
N ILE A 374 -3.37 -32.94 14.47
CA ILE A 374 -4.55 -33.79 14.64
C ILE A 374 -4.66 -34.64 13.37
N ARG A 375 -4.77 -35.96 13.55
CA ARG A 375 -4.87 -36.92 12.44
C ARG A 375 -6.30 -37.16 12.03
#